data_AF-A0AA94EZA9-F1
#
_entry.id   AF-A0AA94EZA9-F1
#
_cell.length_a   1.000
_cell.length_b   1.000
_cell.length_c   1.000
_cell.angle_alpha   90.00
_cell.angle_beta   90.00
_cell.angle_gamma   90.00
#
_symmetry.space_group_name_H-M   'P 1'
#
loop_
_entity.id
_entity.type
_entity.pdbx_description
1 polymer ?
#
loop_
_entity_poly.entity_id
_entity_poly.type
_entity_poly.pdbx_seq_one_letter_code
_entity_poly.pdbx_strand_id
1 'polypeptide(L)' 'MELNIGEIIKNGRERNHLTQEQLAQKVGKKRSYISRIEKEQGNNIKIQTLIEIIEKGFGGSIKIEI' A
#
# COMPACT_ATOMS: atom_id res chain seq x y z
N MET A 1 -10.96 7.58 15.47
CA MET A 1 -9.96 7.82 14.40
C MET A 1 -9.95 6.56 13.56
N GLU A 2 -10.55 6.63 12.38
CA GLU A 2 -10.71 5.45 11.51
C GLU A 2 -9.35 5.12 10.87
N LEU A 3 -8.88 3.88 10.96
CA LEU A 3 -7.69 3.47 10.22
C LEU A 3 -8.06 3.45 8.72
N ASN A 4 -7.48 4.37 7.95
CA ASN A 4 -7.54 4.35 6.50
C ASN A 4 -6.29 3.65 5.94
N ILE A 5 -6.46 2.47 5.36
CA ILE A 5 -5.35 1.68 4.79
C ILE A 5 -4.65 2.45 3.65
N GLY A 6 -5.38 3.22 2.86
CA GLY A 6 -4.82 4.05 1.78
C GLY A 6 -3.82 5.08 2.30
N GLU A 7 -4.14 5.74 3.42
CA GLU A 7 -3.25 6.70 4.07
C GLU A 7 -2.01 6.03 4.67
N ILE A 8 -2.16 4.84 5.26
CA ILE A 8 -1.03 4.05 5.77
C ILE A 8 -0.07 3.68 4.64
N ILE A 9 -0.60 3.22 3.50
CA ILE A 9 0.21 2.88 2.32
C ILE A 9 0.92 4.13 1.78
N LYS A 10 0.21 5.26 1.69
CA LYS A 10 0.81 6.53 1.25
C LYS A 10 1.97 6.95 2.16
N ASN A 11 1.78 6.91 3.47
CA ASN A 11 2.81 7.27 4.45
C ASN A 11 4.00 6.30 4.39
N GLY A 12 3.75 5.00 4.26
CA GLY A 12 4.80 3.99 4.07
C GLY A 12 5.61 4.25 2.81
N ARG A 13 4.94 4.59 1.69
CA ARG A 13 5.58 4.96 0.43
C ARG A 13 6.49 6.18 0.58
N GLU A 14 5.99 7.23 1.22
CA GLU A 14 6.73 8.49 1.41
C GLU A 14 7.94 8.32 2.34
N ARG A 15 7.81 7.54 3.42
CA ARG A 15 8.93 7.18 4.30
C ARG A 15 10.03 6.38 3.60
N ASN A 16 9.66 5.59 2.60
CA ASN A 16 10.60 4.85 1.76
C ASN A 16 11.13 5.68 0.56
N HIS A 17 10.77 6.97 0.48
CA HIS A 17 11.16 7.87 -0.61
C HIS A 17 10.76 7.37 -2.01
N LEU A 18 9.62 6.67 -2.11
CA LEU A 18 9.12 6.13 -3.37
C LEU A 18 8.07 7.05 -3.99
N THR A 19 8.12 7.20 -5.30
CA THR A 19 6.97 7.68 -6.08
C THR A 19 5.92 6.58 -6.21
N GLN A 20 4.68 6.95 -6.57
CA GLN A 20 3.62 5.96 -6.83
C GLN A 20 3.99 4.98 -7.97
N GLU A 21 4.75 5.45 -8.96
CA GLU A 21 5.24 4.63 -10.08
C GLU A 21 6.26 3.60 -9.58
N GLN A 22 7.23 4.02 -8.77
CA GLN A 22 8.26 3.12 -8.23
C GLN A 22 7.66 2.06 -7.30
N LEU A 23 6.69 2.44 -6.45
CA LEU A 23 5.97 1.46 -5.65
C LEU A 23 5.21 0.47 -6.54
N ALA A 24 4.51 0.97 -7.56
CA ALA A 24 3.78 0.13 -8.51
C ALA A 24 4.69 -0.89 -9.22
N GLN A 25 5.88 -0.45 -9.65
CA GLN A 25 6.89 -1.33 -10.27
C GLN A 25 7.36 -2.43 -9.30
N LYS A 26 7.65 -2.09 -8.05
CA LYS A 26 8.05 -3.07 -7.02
C LYS A 26 6.96 -4.13 -6.76
N VAL A 27 5.70 -3.73 -6.76
CA VAL A 27 4.57 -4.64 -6.46
C VAL A 27 3.95 -5.29 -7.72
N GLY A 28 4.47 -4.98 -8.91
CA GLY A 28 3.96 -5.51 -10.18
C GLY A 28 2.56 -5.03 -10.55
N LYS A 29 2.23 -3.76 -10.28
CA LYS A 29 0.92 -3.13 -10.58
C LYS A 29 1.11 -1.88 -11.44
N LYS A 30 -0.01 -1.29 -11.90
CA LYS A 30 -0.02 0.02 -12.58
C LYS A 30 0.01 1.15 -11.55
N ARG A 31 0.66 2.29 -11.86
CA ARG A 31 0.65 3.48 -10.99
C ARG A 31 -0.73 4.03 -10.68
N SER A 32 -1.69 3.90 -11.62
CA SER A 32 -3.09 4.26 -11.38
C SER A 32 -3.74 3.41 -10.28
N TYR A 33 -3.31 2.16 -10.12
CA TYR A 33 -3.80 1.29 -9.05
C TYR A 33 -3.32 1.77 -7.67
N ILE A 34 -2.03 2.12 -7.55
CA ILE A 34 -1.47 2.72 -6.33
C ILE A 34 -2.15 4.07 -6.03
N SER A 35 -2.30 4.94 -7.02
CA SER A 35 -3.00 6.22 -6.82
C SER A 35 -4.45 6.05 -6.40
N ARG A 36 -5.16 5.00 -6.85
CA ARG A 36 -6.54 4.73 -6.41
C ARG A 36 -6.56 4.31 -4.95
N ILE A 37 -5.70 3.36 -4.57
CA ILE A 37 -5.59 2.88 -3.19
C ILE A 37 -5.28 4.03 -2.22
N GLU A 38 -4.34 4.92 -2.57
CA GLU A 38 -3.96 6.04 -1.69
C GLU A 38 -5.03 7.14 -1.58
N LYS A 39 -6.04 7.14 -2.46
CA LYS A 39 -7.11 8.15 -2.50
C LYS A 39 -8.48 7.62 -2.05
N GLU A 40 -8.68 6.30 -2.11
CA GLU A 40 -9.95 5.68 -1.76
C GLU A 40 -10.24 5.86 -0.27
N GLN A 41 -11.46 6.28 0.06
CA GLN A 41 -11.89 6.42 1.44
C GLN A 41 -12.35 5.06 1.95
N GLY A 42 -11.81 4.62 3.09
CA GLY A 42 -12.12 3.35 3.72
C GLY A 42 -11.13 2.22 3.40
N ASN A 43 -11.52 0.99 3.72
CA ASN A 43 -10.63 -0.18 3.74
C ASN A 43 -10.92 -1.17 2.60
N ASN A 44 -11.33 -0.67 1.43
CA ASN A 44 -11.71 -1.47 0.27
C ASN A 44 -10.49 -1.95 -0.54
N ILE A 45 -9.65 -2.77 0.09
CA ILE A 45 -8.49 -3.40 -0.51
C ILE A 45 -8.48 -4.89 -0.14
N LYS A 46 -8.11 -5.74 -1.10
CA LYS A 46 -7.92 -7.16 -0.81
C LYS A 46 -6.74 -7.33 0.12
N ILE A 47 -6.87 -8.17 1.15
CA ILE A 47 -5.80 -8.50 2.10
C ILE A 47 -4.53 -8.92 1.35
N GLN A 48 -4.65 -9.75 0.31
CA GLN A 48 -3.52 -10.17 -0.53
C GLN A 48 -2.78 -8.98 -1.15
N THR A 49 -3.51 -7.97 -1.64
CA THR A 49 -2.89 -6.76 -2.20
C THR A 49 -2.14 -5.98 -1.12
N LEU A 50 -2.72 -5.86 0.08
CA LEU A 50 -2.06 -5.19 1.20
C LEU A 50 -0.76 -5.91 1.57
N ILE A 51 -0.78 -7.25 1.68
CA ILE A 51 0.41 -8.08 1.92
C ILE A 51 1.46 -7.85 0.83
N GLU A 52 1.08 -7.90 -0.44
CA GLU A 52 2.01 -7.64 -1.55
C GLU A 52 2.68 -6.26 -1.46
N ILE A 53 1.92 -5.23 -1.06
CA ILE A 53 2.46 -3.86 -0.90
C ILE A 53 3.45 -3.80 0.26
N ILE A 54 3.14 -4.42 1.40
CA ILE A 54 4.04 -4.41 2.55
C ILE A 54 5.31 -5.21 2.27
N GLU A 55 5.20 -6.44 1.76
CA GLU A 55 6.34 -7.33 1.56
C GLU A 55 7.22 -6.92 0.37
N LYS A 56 6.61 -6.69 -0.80
CA LYS A 56 7.38 -6.39 -2.02
C LYS A 56 7.66 -4.91 -2.16
N GLY A 57 6.73 -4.05 -1.74
CA GLY A 57 6.85 -2.61 -1.83
C GLY A 57 7.78 -2.03 -0.76
N PHE A 58 7.58 -2.44 0.49
CA PHE A 58 8.28 -1.85 1.64
C PHE A 58 9.29 -2.80 2.31
N GLY A 59 9.37 -4.08 1.92
CA GLY A 59 10.27 -5.05 2.53
C GLY A 59 9.89 -5.43 3.97
N GLY A 60 8.65 -5.15 4.38
CA GLY A 60 8.15 -5.45 5.72
C GLY A 60 7.41 -6.78 5.78
N SER A 61 6.83 -7.08 6.94
CA SER A 61 5.99 -8.26 7.17
C SER A 61 4.69 -7.86 7.86
N ILE A 62 3.57 -8.49 7.49
CA ILE A 62 2.29 -8.34 8.18
C ILE A 62 2.13 -9.43 9.24
N LYS A 63 1.70 -9.04 10.44
CA LYS A 63 1.24 -9.97 11.48
C LYS A 63 -0.27 -9.85 11.61
N ILE A 64 -0.97 -10.97 11.50
CA ILE A 64 -2.41 -11.05 11.71
C ILE A 64 -2.63 -11.83 13.00
N GLU A 65 -3.33 -11.21 13.95
CA GLU A 65 -3.75 -11.81 15.20
C GLU A 65 -5.28 -11.91 15.19
N ILE A 66 -5.81 -13.03 15.67
CA ILE A 66 -7.24 -13.33 15.78
C ILE A 66 -7.62 -13.25 17.26
#